data_AF-A0A6L2MT01-F1
#
_entry.id   AF-A0A6L2MT01-F1
#
_cell.length_a   1.000
_cell.length_b   1.000
_cell.length_c   1.000
_cell.angle_alpha   90.00
_cell.angle_beta   90.00
_cell.angle_gamma   90.00
#
_symmetry.space_group_name_H-M   'P 1'
#
loop_
_entity.id
_entity.type
_entity.pdbx_description
1 polymer ?
#
loop_
_entity_poly.entity_id
_entity_poly.type
_entity_poly.pdbx_seq_one_letter_code
_entity_poly.pdbx_strand_id
1 'polypeptide(L)'
;MTKHITVKCLEKTYASMTPMSLGIADLGCASGQNTLSSIREMVEAIDEISSKLSNTAPPEYRVYLNDLYTNDFNSLFKNLPDFYNELKNKRHLRRHEFDSSIYIAAYPGTFYGRLFPDKCLHFVYSFSSLHWLSRVPSELYDKRGNSINKGSVSITKTSPVEVSIAYSNQFQKDFSLFLGSRSKELLSEGRMVLMLLGRRNQSHVDRGNSLLWELLSQSFALLVAQ
;
A
#
# COMPACT_ATOMS: atom_id res chain seq x y z
N MET A 1 -9.64 13.57 0.27
CA MET A 1 -10.41 13.14 -0.93
C MET A 1 -10.31 11.63 -1.17
N THR A 2 -9.14 11.02 -0.99
CA THR A 2 -8.90 9.61 -1.37
C THR A 2 -9.34 8.56 -0.35
N LYS A 3 -9.27 8.87 0.95
CA LYS A 3 -9.75 8.00 2.04
C LYS A 3 -11.19 7.50 1.82
N HIS A 4 -12.04 8.37 1.29
CA HIS A 4 -13.43 8.07 0.95
C HIS A 4 -13.58 7.00 -0.14
N ILE A 5 -12.63 6.88 -1.09
CA ILE A 5 -12.67 5.84 -2.12
C ILE A 5 -12.40 4.47 -1.48
N THR A 6 -11.39 4.39 -0.61
CA THR A 6 -11.05 3.17 0.13
C THR A 6 -12.22 2.68 0.96
N VAL A 7 -12.79 3.55 1.80
CA VAL A 7 -13.92 3.21 2.66
C VAL A 7 -15.13 2.76 1.85
N LYS A 8 -15.53 3.50 0.80
CA LYS A 8 -16.66 3.10 -0.05
C LYS A 8 -16.44 1.76 -0.76
N CYS A 9 -15.22 1.48 -1.21
CA CYS A 9 -14.91 0.20 -1.84
C CYS A 9 -15.00 -0.95 -0.82
N LEU A 10 -14.50 -0.72 0.39
CA LEU A 10 -14.58 -1.68 1.50
C LEU A 10 -16.03 -1.94 1.91
N GLU A 11 -16.84 -0.90 2.11
CA GLU A 11 -18.28 -0.99 2.40
C GLU A 11 -19.01 -1.84 1.35
N LYS A 12 -18.77 -1.58 0.06
CA LYS A 12 -19.32 -2.40 -1.03
C LYS A 12 -18.86 -3.84 -0.97
N THR A 13 -17.63 -4.09 -0.54
CA THR A 13 -17.04 -5.45 -0.47
C THR A 13 -17.68 -6.24 0.66
N TYR A 14 -17.85 -5.58 1.80
CA TYR A 14 -18.58 -6.14 2.92
C TYR A 14 -20.05 -6.40 2.55
N ALA A 15 -20.75 -5.43 1.95
CA ALA A 15 -22.16 -5.59 1.58
C ALA A 15 -22.42 -6.72 0.56
N SER A 16 -21.46 -7.05 -0.30
CA SER A 16 -21.60 -8.16 -1.27
C SER A 16 -21.35 -9.55 -0.66
N MET A 17 -20.67 -9.64 0.49
CA MET A 17 -20.20 -10.91 1.03
C MET A 17 -20.72 -11.19 2.45
N THR A 18 -21.05 -10.14 3.21
CA THR A 18 -21.45 -10.15 4.62
C THR A 18 -20.69 -11.22 5.45
N PRO A 19 -19.35 -11.22 5.43
CA PRO A 19 -18.57 -12.29 6.04
C PRO A 19 -18.64 -12.18 7.57
N MET A 20 -18.61 -13.31 8.28
CA MET A 20 -18.41 -13.32 9.74
C MET A 20 -16.99 -12.90 10.14
N SER A 21 -16.01 -13.07 9.25
CA SER A 21 -14.60 -12.72 9.48
C SER A 21 -14.02 -11.99 8.27
N LEU A 22 -13.78 -10.68 8.41
CA LEU A 22 -13.33 -9.79 7.35
C LEU A 22 -11.79 -9.68 7.34
N GLY A 23 -11.17 -10.20 6.28
CA GLY A 23 -9.72 -10.14 6.06
C GLY A 23 -9.30 -8.92 5.26
N ILE A 24 -8.47 -8.05 5.85
CA ILE A 24 -7.99 -6.79 5.28
C ILE A 24 -6.46 -6.81 5.28
N ALA A 25 -5.81 -6.51 4.15
CA ALA A 25 -4.36 -6.32 4.09
C ALA A 25 -4.00 -4.89 3.71
N ASP A 26 -3.08 -4.27 4.45
CA ASP A 26 -2.39 -3.02 4.09
C ASP A 26 -0.98 -3.34 3.62
N LEU A 27 -0.68 -3.09 2.34
CA LEU A 27 0.57 -3.47 1.70
C LEU A 27 1.48 -2.26 1.49
N GLY A 28 2.62 -2.27 2.18
CA GLY A 28 3.52 -1.13 2.36
C GLY A 28 2.98 -0.18 3.43
N CYS A 29 2.77 -0.69 4.64
CA CYS A 29 2.17 0.03 5.76
C CYS A 29 3.12 1.05 6.42
N ALA A 30 4.42 0.98 6.12
CA ALA A 30 5.49 1.69 6.81
C ALA A 30 5.43 1.48 8.34
N SER A 31 5.93 2.43 9.12
CA SER A 31 5.97 2.37 10.59
C SER A 31 5.17 3.49 11.27
N GLY A 32 4.51 4.37 10.50
CA GLY A 32 3.85 5.57 11.01
C GLY A 32 2.40 5.34 11.45
N GLN A 33 1.83 6.29 12.19
CA GLN A 33 0.43 6.24 12.67
C GLN A 33 -0.62 6.23 11.53
N ASN A 34 -0.22 6.57 10.30
CA ASN A 34 -1.11 6.64 9.14
C ASN A 34 -1.80 5.31 8.83
N THR A 35 -1.10 4.17 8.97
CA THR A 35 -1.69 2.85 8.72
C THR A 35 -2.78 2.54 9.74
N LEU A 36 -2.49 2.67 11.04
CA LEU A 36 -3.45 2.43 12.12
C LEU A 36 -4.67 3.35 12.04
N SER A 37 -4.45 4.63 11.68
CA SER A 37 -5.55 5.58 11.47
C SER A 37 -6.46 5.15 10.31
N SER A 38 -5.88 4.67 9.20
CA SER A 38 -6.63 4.18 8.03
C SER A 38 -7.41 2.90 8.35
N ILE A 39 -6.79 1.96 9.08
CA ILE A 39 -7.45 0.73 9.54
C ILE A 39 -8.62 1.05 10.47
N ARG A 40 -8.44 1.98 11.41
CA ARG A 40 -9.53 2.43 12.29
C ARG A 40 -10.71 2.99 11.50
N GLU A 41 -10.46 3.86 10.52
CA GLU A 41 -11.52 4.41 9.66
C GLU A 41 -12.28 3.30 8.91
N MET A 42 -11.55 2.30 8.40
CA MET A 42 -12.13 1.13 7.72
C MET A 42 -13.02 0.30 8.66
N VAL A 43 -12.55 0.02 9.88
CA VAL A 43 -13.31 -0.73 10.89
C VAL A 43 -14.56 0.04 11.32
N GLU A 44 -14.43 1.34 11.61
CA GLU A 44 -15.57 2.17 12.00
C GLU A 44 -16.67 2.20 10.92
N ALA A 45 -16.28 2.23 9.64
CA ALA A 45 -17.23 2.21 8.54
C ALA A 45 -17.97 0.86 8.42
N ILE A 46 -17.26 -0.26 8.64
CA ILE A 46 -17.89 -1.58 8.62
C ILE A 46 -18.77 -1.83 9.85
N ASP A 47 -18.35 -1.38 11.02
CA ASP A 47 -19.20 -1.43 12.23
C ASP A 47 -20.52 -0.68 11.96
N GLU A 48 -20.46 0.51 11.36
CA GLU A 48 -21.64 1.31 11.03
C GLU A 48 -22.54 0.65 9.97
N ILE A 49 -21.97 0.11 8.89
CA ILE A 49 -22.77 -0.51 7.83
C ILE A 49 -23.38 -1.85 8.25
N SER A 50 -22.68 -2.63 9.09
CA SER A 50 -23.19 -3.87 9.68
C SER A 50 -24.44 -3.61 10.52
N SER A 51 -24.43 -2.53 11.31
CA SER A 51 -25.59 -2.12 12.11
C SER A 51 -26.82 -1.82 11.24
N LYS A 52 -26.61 -1.22 10.06
CA LYS A 52 -27.68 -0.78 9.15
C LYS A 52 -28.22 -1.91 8.27
N LEU A 53 -27.36 -2.82 7.80
CA LEU A 53 -27.73 -3.84 6.82
C LEU A 53 -28.49 -5.01 7.44
N SER A 54 -28.10 -5.45 8.62
CA SER A 54 -28.49 -6.78 9.11
C SER A 54 -28.93 -6.82 10.58
N ASN A 55 -28.85 -5.71 11.33
CA ASN A 55 -28.98 -5.73 12.80
C ASN A 55 -28.13 -6.83 13.46
N THR A 56 -27.05 -7.28 12.80
CA THR A 56 -26.16 -8.32 13.31
C THR A 56 -24.90 -7.69 13.89
N ALA A 57 -24.26 -8.44 14.78
CA ALA A 57 -22.93 -8.11 15.27
C ALA A 57 -21.95 -7.85 14.10
N PRO A 58 -21.04 -6.86 14.21
CA PRO A 58 -20.02 -6.64 13.21
C PRO A 58 -19.07 -7.85 13.10
N PRO A 59 -18.38 -8.00 11.96
CA PRO A 59 -17.50 -9.14 11.74
C PRO A 59 -16.28 -9.11 12.67
N GLU A 60 -15.63 -10.26 12.83
CA GLU A 60 -14.25 -10.28 13.30
C GLU A 60 -13.33 -9.67 12.24
N TYR A 61 -12.43 -8.78 12.64
CA TYR A 61 -11.46 -8.17 11.73
C TYR A 61 -10.11 -8.89 11.81
N ARG A 62 -9.64 -9.40 10.67
CA ARG A 62 -8.27 -9.92 10.51
C ARG A 62 -7.48 -8.92 9.67
N VAL A 63 -6.68 -8.09 10.33
CA VAL A 63 -5.90 -7.03 9.70
C VAL A 63 -4.45 -7.47 9.57
N TYR A 64 -3.95 -7.43 8.33
CA TYR A 64 -2.59 -7.82 7.99
C TYR A 64 -1.80 -6.60 7.54
N LEU A 65 -0.78 -6.23 8.31
CA LEU A 65 0.11 -5.10 8.02
C LEU A 65 1.38 -5.64 7.37
N ASN A 66 1.57 -5.36 6.08
CA ASN A 66 2.73 -5.80 5.33
C ASN A 66 3.67 -4.63 5.02
N ASP A 67 4.96 -4.91 5.14
CA ASP A 67 6.04 -4.10 4.61
C ASP A 67 7.28 -5.00 4.42
N LEU A 68 8.38 -4.45 3.90
CA LEU A 68 9.65 -5.16 3.77
C LEU A 68 10.19 -5.61 5.13
N TYR A 69 11.07 -6.62 5.11
CA TYR A 69 11.75 -7.13 6.30
C TYR A 69 12.49 -6.07 7.12
N THR A 70 12.89 -4.98 6.46
CA THR A 70 13.65 -3.87 7.05
C THR A 70 12.76 -2.81 7.69
N ASN A 71 11.43 -2.94 7.62
CA ASN A 71 10.51 -2.00 8.25
C ASN A 71 10.55 -2.10 9.78
N ASP A 72 10.33 -0.98 10.45
CA ASP A 72 10.27 -0.93 11.91
C ASP A 72 8.86 -1.30 12.44
N PHE A 73 8.56 -2.60 12.39
CA PHE A 73 7.34 -3.13 12.99
C PHE A 73 7.28 -2.95 14.51
N ASN A 74 8.42 -2.78 15.20
CA ASN A 74 8.43 -2.58 16.65
C ASN A 74 7.79 -1.23 17.00
N SER A 75 8.12 -0.17 16.28
CA SER A 75 7.47 1.12 16.45
C SER A 75 5.97 1.06 16.15
N LEU A 76 5.57 0.32 15.11
CA LEU A 76 4.16 0.09 14.81
C LEU A 76 3.44 -0.62 15.98
N PHE A 77 4.01 -1.68 16.52
CA PHE A 77 3.43 -2.47 17.61
C PHE A 77 3.33 -1.70 18.92
N LYS A 78 4.28 -0.80 19.21
CA LYS A 78 4.21 0.09 20.37
C LYS A 78 2.98 1.00 20.36
N ASN A 79 2.43 1.31 19.18
CA ASN A 79 1.22 2.15 19.04
C ASN A 79 -0.10 1.36 19.11
N LEU A 80 -0.07 0.02 19.17
CA LEU A 80 -1.29 -0.80 19.20
C LEU A 80 -2.14 -0.60 20.46
N PRO A 81 -1.59 -0.46 21.68
CA PRO A 81 -2.41 -0.22 22.87
C PRO A 81 -3.29 1.03 22.76
N ASP A 82 -2.71 2.14 22.29
CA ASP A 82 -3.43 3.39 22.08
C ASP A 82 -4.51 3.24 20.99
N PHE A 83 -4.18 2.56 19.90
CA PHE A 83 -5.16 2.24 18.85
C PHE A 83 -6.38 1.47 19.41
N TYR A 84 -6.17 0.43 20.22
CA TYR A 84 -7.27 -0.36 20.80
C TYR A 84 -8.09 0.47 21.79
N ASN A 85 -7.45 1.29 22.61
CA ASN A 85 -8.13 2.19 23.55
C ASN A 85 -9.01 3.21 22.81
N GLU A 86 -8.47 3.84 21.76
CA GLU A 86 -9.22 4.79 20.93
C GLU A 86 -10.42 4.13 20.24
N LEU A 87 -10.23 2.93 19.68
CA LEU A 87 -11.31 2.17 19.03
C LEU A 87 -12.43 1.83 20.02
N LYS A 88 -12.07 1.34 21.21
CA LYS A 88 -13.02 1.02 22.29
C LYS A 88 -13.80 2.25 22.75
N ASN A 89 -13.11 3.36 23.01
CA ASN A 89 -13.75 4.61 23.44
C ASN A 89 -14.77 5.10 22.41
N LYS A 90 -14.44 5.05 21.12
CA LYS A 90 -15.36 5.42 20.05
C LYS A 90 -16.56 4.50 19.93
N ARG A 91 -16.39 3.19 20.10
CA ARG A 91 -17.51 2.22 20.08
C ARG A 91 -18.47 2.44 21.24
N HIS A 92 -17.96 2.72 22.45
CA HIS A 92 -18.79 3.07 23.60
C HIS A 92 -19.61 4.34 23.36
N LEU A 93 -19.00 5.39 22.78
CA LEU A 93 -19.71 6.62 22.43
C LEU A 93 -20.85 6.39 21.43
N ARG A 94 -20.68 5.44 20.50
CA ARG A 94 -21.69 5.09 19.49
C ARG A 94 -22.77 4.12 20.01
N ARG A 95 -22.73 3.71 21.28
CA ARG A 95 -23.65 2.71 21.89
C ARG A 95 -23.81 1.43 21.06
N HIS A 96 -22.72 0.97 20.45
CA HIS A 96 -22.75 -0.29 19.72
C HIS A 96 -23.06 -1.42 20.69
N GLU A 97 -24.15 -2.15 20.44
CA GLU A 97 -24.63 -3.25 21.30
C GLU A 97 -23.69 -4.47 21.24
N PHE A 98 -22.85 -4.53 20.21
CA PHE A 98 -21.89 -5.60 19.94
C PHE A 98 -20.47 -5.04 19.79
N ASP A 99 -19.52 -5.63 20.53
CA ASP A 99 -18.10 -5.35 20.39
C ASP A 99 -17.48 -6.33 19.39
N SER A 100 -16.97 -5.82 18.27
CA SER A 100 -16.31 -6.64 17.25
C SER A 100 -14.82 -6.81 17.55
N SER A 101 -14.32 -8.05 17.49
CA SER A 101 -12.91 -8.33 17.75
C SER A 101 -12.04 -7.95 16.55
N ILE A 102 -10.90 -7.31 16.82
CA ILE A 102 -9.90 -6.96 15.81
C ILE A 102 -8.56 -7.60 16.15
N TYR A 103 -8.01 -8.32 15.18
CA TYR A 103 -6.74 -9.03 15.28
C TYR A 103 -5.78 -8.45 14.24
N ILE A 104 -4.69 -7.85 14.73
CA ILE A 104 -3.66 -7.24 13.88
C ILE A 104 -2.41 -8.13 13.89
N ALA A 105 -1.90 -8.45 12.70
CA ALA A 105 -0.66 -9.19 12.52
C ALA A 105 0.25 -8.51 11.49
N ALA A 106 1.56 -8.58 11.69
CA ALA A 106 2.53 -8.16 10.69
C ALA A 106 2.90 -9.31 9.75
N TYR A 107 3.07 -8.99 8.47
CA TYR A 107 3.52 -9.89 7.42
C TYR A 107 4.74 -9.30 6.72
N PRO A 108 5.97 -9.55 7.23
CA PRO A 108 7.18 -9.01 6.63
C PRO A 108 7.51 -9.73 5.31
N GLY A 109 7.76 -8.96 4.25
CA GLY A 109 8.13 -9.49 2.95
C GLY A 109 7.76 -8.58 1.79
N THR A 110 8.29 -8.88 0.60
CA THR A 110 7.93 -8.12 -0.60
C THR A 110 6.52 -8.45 -1.06
N PHE A 111 5.70 -7.41 -1.24
CA PHE A 111 4.38 -7.52 -1.87
C PHE A 111 4.42 -7.90 -3.36
N TYR A 112 5.59 -7.98 -4.00
CA TYR A 112 5.71 -8.50 -5.37
C TYR A 112 5.63 -10.03 -5.41
N GLY A 113 5.70 -10.70 -4.26
CA GLY A 113 5.50 -12.14 -4.12
C GLY A 113 4.23 -12.51 -3.34
N ARG A 114 4.10 -13.82 -3.08
CA ARG A 114 3.08 -14.39 -2.18
C ARG A 114 3.38 -14.01 -0.74
N LEU A 115 2.36 -13.51 -0.04
CA LEU A 115 2.41 -13.13 1.37
C LEU A 115 1.40 -13.91 2.20
N PHE A 116 0.25 -14.23 1.60
CA PHE A 116 -0.89 -14.82 2.31
C PHE A 116 -1.28 -16.16 1.69
N PRO A 117 -2.02 -17.02 2.43
CA PRO A 117 -2.66 -18.20 1.86
C PRO A 117 -3.61 -17.88 0.71
N ASP A 118 -3.98 -18.89 -0.08
CA ASP A 118 -4.97 -18.73 -1.14
C ASP A 118 -6.33 -18.33 -0.53
N LYS A 119 -7.02 -17.38 -1.19
CA LYS A 119 -8.41 -17.00 -0.88
C LYS A 119 -8.66 -16.64 0.60
N CYS A 120 -7.76 -15.90 1.24
CA CYS A 120 -7.92 -15.50 2.64
C CYS A 120 -8.27 -14.03 2.85
N LEU A 121 -8.13 -13.20 1.81
CA LEU A 121 -8.35 -11.75 1.86
C LEU A 121 -9.67 -11.37 1.19
N HIS A 122 -10.40 -10.48 1.85
CA HIS A 122 -11.59 -9.84 1.27
C HIS A 122 -11.21 -8.50 0.66
N PHE A 123 -10.29 -7.78 1.29
CA PHE A 123 -9.90 -6.45 0.88
C PHE A 123 -8.38 -6.26 0.95
N VAL A 124 -7.81 -5.70 -0.12
CA VAL A 124 -6.41 -5.27 -0.16
C VAL A 124 -6.36 -3.77 -0.36
N TYR A 125 -5.55 -3.10 0.45
CA TYR A 125 -5.28 -1.69 0.38
C TYR A 125 -3.77 -1.49 0.22
N SER A 126 -3.36 -0.57 -0.64
CA SER A 126 -1.97 -0.13 -0.73
C SER A 126 -1.95 1.35 -1.08
N PHE A 127 -1.21 2.13 -0.30
CA PHE A 127 -1.11 3.57 -0.48
C PHE A 127 0.34 4.02 -0.53
N SER A 128 0.72 4.63 -1.65
CA SER A 128 2.04 5.22 -1.88
C SER A 128 3.19 4.22 -1.79
N SER A 129 2.97 2.96 -2.19
CA SER A 129 3.97 1.89 -2.08
C SER A 129 4.32 1.26 -3.44
N LEU A 130 3.33 1.08 -4.33
CA LEU A 130 3.52 0.41 -5.62
C LEU A 130 4.39 1.15 -6.65
N HIS A 131 4.77 2.40 -6.39
CA HIS A 131 5.71 3.13 -7.26
C HIS A 131 7.18 2.78 -6.97
N TRP A 132 7.47 2.04 -5.89
CA TRP A 132 8.80 1.54 -5.56
C TRP A 132 9.09 0.24 -6.29
N LEU A 133 10.02 0.25 -7.23
CA LEU A 133 10.41 -0.95 -7.98
C LEU A 133 11.06 -2.01 -7.08
N SER A 134 10.96 -3.28 -7.48
CA SER A 134 11.60 -4.39 -6.77
C SER A 134 13.14 -4.33 -6.83
N ARG A 135 13.68 -3.63 -7.84
CA ARG A 135 15.10 -3.44 -8.08
C ARG A 135 15.33 -2.27 -9.03
N VAL A 136 16.58 -1.82 -9.09
CA VAL A 136 17.06 -0.95 -10.17
C VAL A 136 16.98 -1.73 -11.50
N PRO A 137 16.39 -1.16 -12.58
CA PRO A 137 16.33 -1.85 -13.86
C PRO A 137 17.74 -2.17 -14.38
N SER A 138 17.98 -3.43 -14.74
CA SER A 138 19.27 -3.91 -15.25
C SER A 138 19.70 -3.22 -16.54
N GLU A 139 18.71 -2.83 -17.34
CA GLU A 139 18.84 -2.17 -18.63
C GLU A 139 19.39 -0.75 -18.52
N LEU A 140 19.52 -0.21 -17.31
CA LEU A 140 20.22 1.05 -17.07
C LEU A 140 21.74 0.91 -17.20
N TYR A 141 22.30 -0.30 -17.25
CA TYR A 141 23.73 -0.52 -17.31
C TYR A 141 24.13 -1.12 -18.65
N ASP A 142 25.20 -0.58 -19.25
CA ASP A 142 25.81 -1.15 -20.44
C ASP A 142 26.57 -2.46 -20.13
N LYS A 143 27.09 -3.12 -21.17
CA LYS A 143 27.86 -4.37 -21.02
C LYS A 143 29.13 -4.25 -20.17
N ARG A 144 29.60 -3.02 -19.93
CA ARG A 144 30.78 -2.70 -19.12
C ARG A 144 30.39 -2.29 -17.69
N GLY A 145 29.10 -2.29 -17.36
CA GLY A 145 28.58 -1.89 -16.06
C GLY A 145 28.42 -0.37 -15.88
N ASN A 146 28.56 0.43 -16.94
CA ASN A 146 28.36 1.87 -16.84
C ASN A 146 26.88 2.21 -16.95
N SER A 147 26.40 3.11 -16.09
CA SER A 147 25.03 3.63 -16.19
C SER A 147 24.86 4.45 -17.47
N ILE A 148 23.78 4.19 -18.20
CA ILE A 148 23.32 5.03 -19.32
C ILE A 148 22.66 6.32 -18.82
N ASN A 149 22.21 6.36 -17.56
CA ASN A 149 21.60 7.53 -16.93
C ASN A 149 22.67 8.39 -16.24
N LYS A 150 23.56 9.00 -17.03
CA LYS A 150 24.69 9.76 -16.49
C LYS A 150 24.25 11.03 -15.76
N GLY A 151 24.83 11.27 -14.58
CA GLY A 151 24.57 12.49 -13.80
C GLY A 151 23.17 12.59 -13.20
N SER A 152 22.42 11.49 -13.13
CA SER A 152 21.06 11.46 -12.57
C SER A 152 20.81 10.16 -11.80
N VAL A 153 20.09 10.25 -10.68
CA VAL A 153 19.74 9.08 -9.86
C VAL A 153 18.35 8.48 -10.18
N SER A 154 17.60 9.12 -11.07
CA SER A 154 16.28 8.69 -11.54
C SER A 154 16.01 9.29 -12.94
N ILE A 155 14.78 9.14 -13.45
CA ILE A 155 14.35 9.76 -14.71
C ILE A 155 14.26 11.28 -14.53
N THR A 156 15.07 12.03 -15.27
CA THR A 156 15.10 13.49 -15.29
C THR A 156 15.02 14.02 -16.72
N LYS A 157 14.98 15.34 -16.90
CA LYS A 157 14.97 15.96 -18.24
C LYS A 157 16.20 15.64 -19.09
N THR A 158 17.31 15.30 -18.44
CA THR A 158 18.58 14.99 -19.11
C THR A 158 18.75 13.50 -19.38
N SER A 159 17.83 12.66 -18.88
CA SER A 159 17.88 11.22 -19.09
C SER A 159 17.57 10.87 -20.56
N PRO A 160 18.33 9.95 -21.17
CA PRO A 160 17.95 9.33 -22.44
C PRO A 160 16.60 8.60 -22.33
N VAL A 161 15.88 8.46 -23.45
CA VAL A 161 14.56 7.82 -23.48
C VAL A 161 14.60 6.36 -23.02
N GLU A 162 15.71 5.68 -23.28
CA GLU A 162 16.00 4.30 -22.90
C GLU A 162 15.91 4.10 -21.39
N VAL A 163 16.26 5.13 -20.60
CA VAL A 163 16.12 5.11 -19.14
C VAL A 163 14.65 4.96 -18.77
N SER A 164 13.76 5.77 -19.34
CA SER A 164 12.33 5.66 -19.03
C SER A 164 11.75 4.33 -19.49
N ILE A 165 12.21 3.77 -20.60
CA ILE A 165 11.76 2.47 -21.09
C ILE A 165 12.17 1.38 -20.10
N ALA A 166 13.41 1.40 -19.61
CA ALA A 166 13.92 0.47 -18.62
C ALA A 166 13.09 0.50 -17.31
N TYR A 167 12.84 1.69 -16.75
CA TYR A 167 11.97 1.85 -15.58
C TYR A 167 10.55 1.37 -15.83
N SER A 168 9.98 1.66 -17.01
CA SER A 168 8.63 1.22 -17.38
C SER A 168 8.52 -0.30 -17.47
N ASN A 169 9.51 -0.97 -18.09
CA ASN A 169 9.55 -2.42 -18.20
C ASN A 169 9.66 -3.09 -16.83
N GLN A 170 10.50 -2.55 -15.96
CA GLN A 170 10.65 -3.04 -14.59
C GLN A 170 9.35 -2.85 -13.79
N PHE A 171 8.70 -1.69 -13.89
CA PHE A 171 7.39 -1.45 -13.28
C PHE A 171 6.34 -2.44 -13.79
N GLN A 172 6.25 -2.66 -15.10
CA GLN A 172 5.27 -3.59 -15.68
C GLN A 172 5.49 -5.02 -15.16
N LYS A 173 6.74 -5.48 -15.07
CA LYS A 173 7.09 -6.79 -14.52
C LYS A 173 6.66 -6.89 -13.05
N ASP A 174 7.05 -5.91 -12.24
CA ASP A 174 6.76 -5.88 -10.81
C ASP A 174 5.26 -5.81 -10.55
N PHE A 175 4.54 -4.93 -11.25
CA PHE A 175 3.10 -4.79 -11.11
C PHE A 175 2.33 -6.04 -11.57
N SER A 176 2.81 -6.73 -12.61
CA SER A 176 2.24 -8.01 -13.03
C SER A 176 2.43 -9.10 -11.97
N LEU A 177 3.61 -9.16 -11.34
CA LEU A 177 3.89 -10.10 -10.24
C LEU A 177 3.02 -9.80 -9.01
N PHE A 178 2.85 -8.51 -8.68
CA PHE A 178 1.94 -8.06 -7.63
C PHE A 178 0.51 -8.55 -7.92
N LEU A 179 -0.05 -8.23 -9.09
CA LEU A 179 -1.41 -8.61 -9.45
C LEU A 179 -1.60 -10.13 -9.47
N GLY A 180 -0.64 -10.89 -10.02
CA GLY A 180 -0.69 -12.35 -10.06
C GLY A 180 -0.58 -13.02 -8.68
N SER A 181 0.09 -12.37 -7.73
CA SER A 181 0.12 -12.82 -6.33
C SER A 181 -1.20 -12.51 -5.63
N ARG A 182 -1.69 -11.27 -5.75
CA ARG A 182 -2.94 -10.81 -5.13
C ARG A 182 -4.17 -11.56 -5.65
N SER A 183 -4.19 -11.92 -6.93
CA SER A 183 -5.31 -12.67 -7.51
C SER A 183 -5.50 -14.07 -6.92
N LYS A 184 -4.44 -14.67 -6.36
CA LYS A 184 -4.52 -15.98 -5.67
C LYS A 184 -4.98 -15.84 -4.23
N GLU A 185 -4.66 -14.71 -3.59
CA GLU A 185 -4.88 -14.47 -2.17
C GLU A 185 -6.26 -13.86 -1.88
N LEU A 186 -6.83 -13.14 -2.86
CA LEU A 186 -8.18 -12.60 -2.78
C LEU A 186 -9.25 -13.68 -2.93
N LEU A 187 -10.33 -13.53 -2.16
CA LEU A 187 -11.57 -14.27 -2.35
C LEU A 187 -12.28 -13.85 -3.64
N SER A 188 -13.19 -14.71 -4.12
CA SER A 188 -14.18 -14.31 -5.12
C SER A 188 -14.98 -13.13 -4.56
N GLU A 189 -15.24 -12.10 -5.37
CA GLU A 189 -15.82 -10.80 -4.95
C GLU A 189 -14.93 -9.90 -4.06
N GLY A 190 -13.73 -10.37 -3.70
CA GLY A 190 -12.74 -9.53 -3.01
C GLY A 190 -12.29 -8.36 -3.87
N ARG A 191 -11.94 -7.23 -3.24
CA ARG A 191 -11.56 -6.00 -3.94
C ARG A 191 -10.21 -5.47 -3.50
N MET A 192 -9.58 -4.70 -4.39
CA MET A 192 -8.37 -3.96 -4.09
C MET A 192 -8.58 -2.46 -4.29
N VAL A 193 -7.94 -1.65 -3.44
CA VAL A 193 -7.76 -0.22 -3.67
C VAL A 193 -6.27 0.07 -3.68
N LEU A 194 -5.78 0.46 -4.86
CA LEU A 194 -4.37 0.73 -5.10
C LEU A 194 -4.19 2.22 -5.39
N MET A 195 -3.34 2.85 -4.61
CA MET A 195 -3.07 4.26 -4.68
C MET A 195 -1.57 4.48 -4.79
N LEU A 196 -1.12 5.10 -5.88
CA LEU A 196 0.29 5.29 -6.18
C LEU A 196 0.51 6.60 -6.91
N LEU A 197 1.73 7.12 -6.82
CA LEU A 197 2.16 8.26 -7.61
C LEU A 197 2.18 7.86 -9.08
N GLY A 198 1.50 8.65 -9.89
CA GLY A 198 1.47 8.52 -11.34
C GLY A 198 1.89 9.83 -12.01
N ARG A 199 1.87 9.85 -13.33
CA ARG A 199 2.08 11.06 -14.13
C ARG A 199 0.89 11.30 -15.05
N ARG A 200 0.60 12.57 -15.36
CA ARG A 200 -0.51 12.94 -16.27
C ARG A 200 -0.12 12.89 -17.73
N ASN A 201 1.12 13.28 -18.05
CA ASN A 201 1.57 13.44 -19.42
C ASN A 201 2.19 12.14 -19.97
N GLN A 202 2.14 11.97 -21.29
CA GLN A 202 2.86 10.90 -21.99
C GLN A 202 4.38 11.11 -21.96
N SER A 203 4.82 12.37 -21.78
CA SER A 203 6.22 12.68 -21.54
C SER A 203 6.75 11.85 -20.37
N HIS A 204 7.88 11.19 -20.60
CA HIS A 204 8.52 10.40 -19.56
C HIS A 204 9.01 11.25 -18.39
N VAL A 205 9.26 12.53 -18.68
CA VAL A 205 9.61 13.58 -17.73
C VAL A 205 8.34 14.33 -17.34
N ASP A 206 7.91 14.16 -16.10
CA ASP A 206 6.83 14.93 -15.50
C ASP A 206 7.39 15.78 -14.36
N ARG A 207 7.19 17.09 -14.40
CA ARG A 207 7.78 18.02 -13.42
C ARG A 207 7.34 17.72 -11.98
N GLY A 208 6.16 17.14 -11.78
CA GLY A 208 5.68 16.75 -10.46
C GLY A 208 6.48 15.58 -9.87
N ASN A 209 6.90 14.64 -10.70
CA ASN A 209 7.65 13.46 -10.27
C ASN A 209 9.17 13.61 -10.38
N SER A 210 9.68 14.33 -11.39
CA SER A 210 11.13 14.44 -11.65
C SER A 210 11.83 15.47 -10.77
N LEU A 211 11.12 16.50 -10.28
CA LEU A 211 11.73 17.62 -9.55
C LEU A 211 12.51 17.16 -8.31
N LEU A 212 11.93 16.27 -7.50
CA LEU A 212 12.60 15.76 -6.29
C LEU A 212 13.90 15.04 -6.66
N TRP A 213 13.86 14.22 -7.71
CA TRP A 213 15.02 13.47 -8.17
C TRP A 213 16.08 14.34 -8.87
N GLU A 214 15.65 15.39 -9.55
CA GLU A 214 16.55 16.40 -10.14
C GLU A 214 17.31 17.14 -9.04
N LEU A 215 16.62 17.64 -8.01
CA LEU A 215 17.24 18.29 -6.86
C LEU A 215 18.20 17.35 -6.13
N LEU A 216 17.79 16.10 -5.91
CA LEU A 216 18.66 15.10 -5.28
C LEU A 216 19.91 14.81 -6.12
N SER A 217 19.77 14.69 -7.44
CA SER A 217 20.91 14.48 -8.35
C SER A 217 21.88 15.67 -8.30
N GLN A 218 21.37 16.91 -8.25
CA GLN A 218 22.18 18.11 -8.11
C GLN A 218 22.92 18.16 -6.77
N SER A 219 22.25 17.81 -5.67
CA SER A 219 22.91 17.72 -4.36
C SER A 219 24.05 16.72 -4.37
N PHE A 220 23.88 15.54 -4.97
CA PHE A 220 24.98 14.57 -5.11
C PHE A 220 26.11 15.08 -6.00
N ALA A 221 25.80 15.74 -7.11
CA ALA A 221 26.82 16.31 -7.98
C ALA A 221 27.68 17.37 -7.25
N LEU A 222 27.05 18.20 -6.42
CA LEU A 222 27.77 19.19 -5.59
C LEU A 222 28.63 18.57 -4.51
N LEU A 223 28.21 17.43 -3.94
CA LEU A 223 29.00 16.69 -2.93
C LEU A 223 30.23 16.01 -3.55
N VAL A 224 30.13 15.49 -4.77
CA VAL A 224 31.24 14.82 -5.47
C VAL A 224 32.25 15.81 -6.05
N ALA A 225 31.85 17.07 -6.27
CA ALA A 225 32.72 18.11 -6.80
C ALA A 225 33.65 18.77 -5.75
N GLN A 226 33.56 18.38 -4.48
CA GLN A 226 34.42 18.81 -3.37
C GLN A 226 35.58 17.85 -3.17
#